data_AF-A0ABD3SC51-F1
#
_entry.id   AF-A0ABD3SC51-F1
#
_cell.length_a   1.000
_cell.length_b   1.000
_cell.length_c   1.000
_cell.angle_alpha   90.00
_cell.angle_beta   90.00
_cell.angle_gamma   90.00
#
_symmetry.space_group_name_H-M   'P 1'
#
loop_
_entity.id
_entity.type
_entity.pdbx_description
1 polymer ?
#
loop_
_entity_poly.entity_id
_entity_poly.type
_entity_poly.pdbx_seq_one_letter_code
_entity_poly.pdbx_strand_id
1 'polypeptide(L)'
;MGAIEIELINARMKRASLDARKRREVELLDGIRIAERDVSEMARSHEGLLLEYEDHRATLSALNAKHHDLDRDIIHNTNLVETMSMEKDKYGAMLDGLDGIGRHMKAREGALWDRIHSLQGKIGRESYREALEWYGPGPHRVEFETEYPYRADIDNPDPATWRRWKSYLLMEMAPLELMPHTINLFLRQVHHGLWDETQVTVNAKHVMQFGPRYDGNIDNVTVDDGRGSFHHFHRMGLDKVSYQEYNPDYPHEQYTIGMAGRPAGPDIYINKLNNTVMHGPGGQMNDGEMHNEADPCFGRLVNGNRPFTDLLTTMDGVPLANVDQYPEAKIRIKSAMILLKEDDDHWVFLERGKKWNEKDKILPLPEISIEL
;
A
#
# COMPACT_ATOMS: atom_id res chain seq x y z
N MET A 1 -49.42 16.30 85.25
CA MET A 1 -49.18 17.40 84.28
C MET A 1 -48.08 17.09 83.26
N GLY A 2 -47.05 16.27 83.55
CA GLY A 2 -45.93 16.04 82.61
C GLY A 2 -46.20 15.21 81.34
N ALA A 3 -47.22 14.34 81.29
CA ALA A 3 -47.47 13.50 80.12
C ALA A 3 -48.06 14.28 78.92
N ILE A 4 -48.96 15.23 79.19
CA ILE A 4 -49.62 16.07 78.17
C ILE A 4 -48.60 17.00 77.49
N GLU A 5 -47.61 17.49 78.24
CA GLU A 5 -46.60 18.42 77.75
C GLU A 5 -45.59 17.74 76.80
N ILE A 6 -45.18 16.50 77.11
CA ILE A 6 -44.34 15.67 76.23
C ILE A 6 -45.07 15.33 74.92
N GLU A 7 -46.36 15.03 74.99
CA GLU A 7 -47.17 14.72 73.81
C GLU A 7 -47.34 15.95 72.90
N LEU A 8 -47.49 17.15 73.49
CA LEU A 8 -47.56 18.41 72.76
C LEU A 8 -46.23 18.75 72.06
N ILE A 9 -45.08 18.50 72.72
CA ILE A 9 -43.74 18.69 72.15
C ILE A 9 -43.53 17.72 70.98
N ASN A 10 -43.86 16.44 71.16
CA ASN A 10 -43.75 15.44 70.09
C ASN A 10 -44.66 15.77 68.90
N ALA A 11 -45.88 16.27 69.14
CA ALA A 11 -46.77 16.72 68.08
C ALA A 11 -46.20 17.93 67.31
N ARG A 12 -45.60 18.91 68.01
CA ARG A 12 -44.93 20.07 67.40
C ARG A 12 -43.71 19.66 66.58
N MET A 13 -42.87 18.74 67.08
CA MET A 13 -41.72 18.22 66.34
C MET A 13 -42.13 17.43 65.09
N LYS A 14 -43.18 16.58 65.19
CA LYS A 14 -43.74 15.88 64.03
C LYS A 14 -44.28 16.85 63.00
N ARG A 15 -44.99 17.90 63.42
CA ARG A 15 -45.51 18.94 62.51
C ARG A 15 -44.37 19.72 61.83
N ALA A 16 -43.37 20.15 62.59
CA ALA A 16 -42.19 20.84 62.05
C ALA A 16 -41.40 19.96 61.06
N SER A 17 -41.26 18.67 61.37
CA SER A 17 -40.64 17.68 60.47
C SER A 17 -41.45 17.49 59.19
N LEU A 18 -42.78 17.40 59.29
CA LEU A 18 -43.67 17.31 58.13
C LEU A 18 -43.60 18.58 57.28
N ASP A 19 -43.59 19.77 57.89
CA ASP A 19 -43.51 21.05 57.18
C ASP A 19 -42.12 21.24 56.54
N ALA A 20 -41.05 20.74 57.14
CA ALA A 20 -39.72 20.71 56.53
C ALA A 20 -39.65 19.74 55.34
N ARG A 21 -40.27 18.56 55.45
CA ARG A 21 -40.38 17.61 54.34
C ARG A 21 -41.17 18.20 53.17
N LYS A 22 -42.31 18.82 53.45
CA LYS A 22 -43.13 19.49 52.42
C LYS A 22 -42.37 20.63 51.73
N ARG A 23 -41.61 21.45 52.48
CA ARG A 23 -40.77 22.50 51.88
C ARG A 23 -39.69 21.92 50.97
N ARG A 24 -38.98 20.89 51.43
CA ARG A 24 -37.97 20.20 50.62
C ARG A 24 -38.57 19.53 49.38
N GLU A 25 -39.77 18.97 49.50
CA GLU A 25 -40.51 18.39 48.37
C GLU A 25 -40.85 19.45 47.33
N VAL A 26 -41.34 20.62 47.75
CA VAL A 26 -41.60 21.76 46.86
C VAL A 26 -40.31 22.24 46.19
N GLU A 27 -39.22 22.41 46.93
CA GLU A 27 -37.91 22.81 46.38
C GLU A 27 -37.37 21.81 45.34
N LEU A 28 -37.52 20.50 45.60
CA LEU A 28 -37.13 19.46 44.65
C LEU A 28 -38.00 19.49 43.39
N LEU A 29 -39.32 19.66 43.53
CA LEU A 29 -40.23 19.75 42.39
C LEU A 29 -39.94 20.98 41.53
N ASP A 30 -39.63 22.13 42.15
CA ASP A 30 -39.23 23.32 41.41
C ASP A 30 -37.86 23.13 40.74
N GLY A 31 -36.92 22.47 41.39
CA GLY A 31 -35.64 22.08 40.80
C GLY A 31 -35.79 21.15 39.58
N ILE A 32 -36.68 20.16 39.65
CA ILE A 32 -37.01 19.27 38.53
C ILE A 32 -37.60 20.06 37.37
N ARG A 33 -38.55 20.97 37.63
CA ARG A 33 -39.15 21.81 36.57
C ARG A 33 -38.13 22.71 35.86
N ILE A 34 -37.18 23.27 36.61
CA ILE A 34 -36.09 24.08 36.02
C ILE A 34 -35.23 23.19 35.12
N ALA A 35 -34.80 22.03 35.61
CA ALA A 35 -34.00 21.09 34.82
C ALA A 35 -34.74 20.60 33.56
N GLU A 36 -36.04 20.30 33.65
CA GLU A 36 -36.87 19.91 32.49
C GLU A 36 -36.94 21.03 31.44
N ARG A 37 -37.08 22.29 31.89
CA ARG A 37 -37.08 23.45 30.99
C ARG A 37 -35.73 23.60 30.30
N ASP A 38 -34.63 23.52 31.04
CA ASP A 38 -33.28 23.70 30.52
C ASP A 38 -32.91 22.56 29.54
N VAL A 39 -33.32 21.32 29.83
CA VAL A 39 -33.19 20.18 28.90
C VAL A 39 -34.03 20.40 27.64
N SER A 40 -35.25 20.92 27.75
CA SER A 40 -36.09 21.23 26.59
C SER A 40 -35.49 22.35 25.72
N GLU A 41 -34.88 23.37 26.35
CA GLU A 41 -34.21 24.46 25.64
C GLU A 41 -32.94 23.97 24.93
N MET A 42 -32.12 23.15 25.60
CA MET A 42 -30.94 22.54 25.02
C MET A 42 -31.30 21.59 23.86
N ALA A 43 -32.39 20.82 23.96
CA ALA A 43 -32.88 19.97 22.88
C ALA A 43 -33.27 20.79 21.64
N ARG A 44 -33.98 21.91 21.81
CA ARG A 44 -34.33 22.82 20.70
C ARG A 44 -33.09 23.47 20.08
N SER A 45 -32.14 23.89 20.90
CA SER A 45 -30.87 24.44 20.42
C SER A 45 -30.07 23.41 19.61
N HIS A 46 -30.03 22.16 20.06
CA HIS A 46 -29.37 21.07 19.35
C HIS A 46 -30.06 20.75 18.02
N GLU A 47 -31.40 20.72 17.99
CA GLU A 47 -32.17 20.56 16.75
C GLU A 47 -31.89 21.70 15.75
N GLY A 48 -31.82 22.94 16.22
CA GLY A 48 -31.43 24.09 15.39
C GLY A 48 -30.03 23.96 14.78
N LEU A 49 -29.04 23.53 15.59
CA LEU A 49 -27.67 23.29 15.11
C LEU A 49 -27.58 22.14 14.10
N LEU A 50 -28.39 21.08 14.26
CA LEU A 50 -28.43 19.98 13.29
C LEU A 50 -28.97 20.44 11.93
N LEU A 51 -30.04 21.23 11.92
CA LEU A 51 -30.59 21.79 10.68
C LEU A 51 -29.59 22.73 9.99
N GLU A 52 -28.91 23.59 10.75
CA GLU A 52 -27.86 24.44 10.23
C GLU A 52 -26.68 23.63 9.66
N TYR A 53 -26.28 22.56 10.35
CA TYR A 53 -25.24 21.64 9.87
C TYR A 53 -25.63 20.93 8.57
N GLU A 54 -26.88 20.47 8.45
CA GLU A 54 -27.39 19.83 7.23
C GLU A 54 -27.41 20.82 6.04
N ASP A 55 -27.82 22.07 6.26
CA ASP A 55 -27.81 23.12 5.23
C ASP A 55 -26.39 23.48 4.78
N HIS A 56 -25.44 23.62 5.72
CA HIS A 56 -24.03 23.82 5.40
C HIS A 56 -23.44 22.64 4.62
N ARG A 57 -23.78 21.40 4.99
CA ARG A 57 -23.34 20.20 4.29
C ARG A 57 -23.89 20.14 2.86
N ALA A 58 -25.16 20.50 2.67
CA ALA A 58 -25.77 20.57 1.34
C ALA A 58 -25.12 21.65 0.47
N THR A 59 -24.87 22.83 1.03
CA THR A 59 -24.17 23.94 0.36
C THR A 59 -22.75 23.55 -0.03
N LEU A 60 -22.00 22.91 0.87
CA LEU A 60 -20.64 22.44 0.59
C LEU A 60 -20.62 21.38 -0.52
N SER A 61 -21.57 20.45 -0.50
CA SER A 61 -21.74 19.45 -1.57
C SER A 61 -22.00 20.10 -2.93
N ALA A 62 -22.91 21.08 -2.99
CA ALA A 62 -23.22 21.83 -4.22
C ALA A 62 -22.02 22.64 -4.73
N LEU A 63 -21.25 23.26 -3.81
CA LEU A 63 -20.05 24.00 -4.17
C LEU A 63 -18.95 23.08 -4.71
N ASN A 64 -18.76 21.91 -4.11
CA ASN A 64 -17.81 20.90 -4.59
C ASN A 64 -18.22 20.37 -5.97
N ALA A 65 -19.50 20.12 -6.22
CA ALA A 65 -19.98 19.73 -7.54
C ALA A 65 -19.68 20.80 -8.60
N LYS A 66 -19.95 22.08 -8.28
CA LYS A 66 -19.63 23.21 -9.16
C LYS A 66 -18.13 23.37 -9.40
N HIS A 67 -17.30 23.15 -8.38
CA HIS A 67 -15.84 23.16 -8.50
C HIS A 67 -15.38 22.08 -9.50
N HIS A 68 -15.88 20.86 -9.38
CA HIS A 68 -15.55 19.78 -10.31
C HIS A 68 -15.98 20.05 -11.76
N ASP A 69 -17.14 20.69 -11.97
CA ASP A 69 -17.57 21.08 -13.31
C ASP A 69 -16.68 22.18 -13.89
N LEU A 70 -16.30 23.19 -13.10
CA LEU A 70 -15.35 24.22 -13.52
C LEU A 70 -13.97 23.65 -13.84
N ASP A 71 -13.46 22.71 -13.04
CA ASP A 71 -12.20 22.02 -13.32
C ASP A 71 -12.26 21.27 -14.66
N ARG A 72 -13.39 20.60 -14.95
CA ARG A 72 -13.62 19.91 -16.22
C ARG A 72 -13.58 20.88 -17.40
N ASP A 73 -14.23 22.03 -17.27
CA ASP A 73 -14.27 23.07 -18.30
C ASP A 73 -12.88 23.71 -18.51
N ILE A 74 -12.14 23.96 -17.44
CA ILE A 74 -10.75 24.45 -17.50
C ILE A 74 -9.88 23.45 -18.25
N ILE A 75 -9.96 22.16 -17.91
CA ILE A 75 -9.19 21.10 -18.59
C ILE A 75 -9.58 21.04 -20.07
N HIS A 76 -10.88 21.06 -20.39
CA HIS A 76 -11.36 21.03 -21.77
C HIS A 76 -10.85 22.22 -22.59
N ASN A 77 -11.01 23.43 -22.07
CA ASN A 77 -10.58 24.66 -22.75
C ASN A 77 -9.05 24.72 -22.89
N THR A 78 -8.31 24.28 -21.88
CA THR A 78 -6.84 24.18 -21.95
C THR A 78 -6.44 23.23 -23.08
N ASN A 79 -7.04 22.04 -23.16
CA ASN A 79 -6.78 21.09 -24.24
C ASN A 79 -7.14 21.66 -25.63
N LEU A 80 -8.22 22.44 -25.74
CA LEU A 80 -8.61 23.08 -27.00
C LEU A 80 -7.58 24.13 -27.43
N VAL A 81 -7.15 25.00 -26.51
CA VAL A 81 -6.13 26.03 -26.77
C VAL A 81 -4.79 25.39 -27.14
N GLU A 82 -4.39 24.34 -26.42
CA GLU A 82 -3.19 23.56 -26.75
C GLU A 82 -3.28 22.97 -28.16
N THR A 83 -4.43 22.36 -28.51
CA THR A 83 -4.65 21.78 -29.84
C THR A 83 -4.54 22.84 -30.94
N MET A 84 -5.20 23.98 -30.77
CA MET A 84 -5.12 25.09 -31.72
C MET A 84 -3.70 25.65 -31.86
N SER A 85 -2.95 25.73 -30.75
CA SER A 85 -1.54 26.12 -30.78
C SER A 85 -0.68 25.11 -31.54
N MET A 86 -0.85 23.82 -31.27
CA MET A 86 -0.12 22.75 -31.97
C MET A 86 -0.39 22.73 -33.47
N GLU A 87 -1.64 22.95 -33.88
CA GLU A 87 -1.99 23.05 -35.30
C GLU A 87 -1.31 24.24 -35.97
N LYS A 88 -1.35 25.42 -35.32
CA LYS A 88 -0.65 26.61 -35.82
C LYS A 88 0.84 26.38 -35.99
N ASP A 89 1.49 25.75 -35.00
CA ASP A 89 2.92 25.45 -35.02
C ASP A 89 3.26 24.41 -36.10
N LYS A 90 2.39 23.41 -36.29
CA LYS A 90 2.54 22.40 -37.35
C LYS A 90 2.50 23.04 -38.73
N TYR A 91 1.55 23.94 -38.99
CA TYR A 91 1.47 24.64 -40.28
C TYR A 91 2.64 25.60 -40.48
N GLY A 92 3.07 26.31 -39.44
CA GLY A 92 4.29 27.13 -39.49
C GLY A 92 5.53 26.30 -39.84
N ALA A 93 5.70 25.14 -39.21
CA ALA A 93 6.79 24.22 -39.49
C ALA A 93 6.78 23.66 -40.93
N MET A 94 5.59 23.40 -41.50
CA MET A 94 5.47 22.97 -42.89
C MET A 94 5.90 24.06 -43.88
N LEU A 95 5.65 25.33 -43.56
CA LEU A 95 6.08 26.47 -44.37
C LEU A 95 7.61 26.71 -44.28
N ASP A 96 8.20 26.44 -43.11
CA ASP A 96 9.63 26.61 -42.84
C ASP A 96 10.53 25.49 -43.42
N GLY A 97 9.94 24.42 -43.99
CA GLY A 97 10.68 23.29 -44.54
C GLY A 97 11.21 22.29 -43.49
N LEU A 98 12.22 21.49 -43.87
CA LEU A 98 12.72 20.38 -43.04
C LEU A 98 13.18 20.80 -41.63
N ASP A 99 13.83 21.97 -41.51
CA ASP A 99 14.29 22.50 -40.22
C ASP A 99 13.11 22.88 -39.31
N GLY A 100 12.04 23.43 -39.89
CA GLY A 100 10.80 23.73 -39.17
C GLY A 100 10.14 22.47 -38.63
N ILE A 101 10.06 21.43 -39.45
CA ILE A 101 9.52 20.11 -39.06
C ILE A 101 10.33 19.52 -37.90
N GLY A 102 11.66 19.56 -37.97
CA GLY A 102 12.53 19.06 -36.90
C GLY A 102 12.28 19.76 -35.56
N ARG A 103 12.15 21.09 -35.56
CA ARG A 103 11.82 21.88 -34.35
C ARG A 103 10.45 21.50 -33.79
N HIS A 104 9.43 21.38 -34.66
CA HIS A 104 8.09 21.01 -34.24
C HIS A 104 8.02 19.59 -33.67
N MET A 105 8.72 18.63 -34.27
CA MET A 105 8.79 17.25 -33.75
C MET A 105 9.44 17.22 -32.36
N LYS A 106 10.56 17.94 -32.16
CA LYS A 106 11.22 18.05 -30.86
C LYS A 106 10.32 18.71 -29.79
N ALA A 107 9.58 19.75 -30.17
CA ALA A 107 8.65 20.41 -29.27
C ALA A 107 7.49 19.48 -28.86
N ARG A 108 6.93 18.74 -29.83
CA ARG A 108 5.87 17.76 -29.58
C ARG A 108 6.35 16.60 -28.71
N GLU A 109 7.57 16.11 -28.93
CA GLU A 109 8.20 15.10 -28.09
C GLU A 109 8.36 15.61 -26.65
N GLY A 110 8.86 16.84 -26.45
CA GLY A 110 8.94 17.47 -25.13
C GLY A 110 7.58 17.53 -24.41
N ALA A 111 6.53 18.00 -25.11
CA ALA A 111 5.18 18.05 -24.54
C ALA A 111 4.61 16.66 -24.20
N LEU A 112 4.96 15.62 -24.97
CA LEU A 112 4.60 14.24 -24.67
C LEU A 112 5.30 13.77 -23.38
N TRP A 113 6.59 14.05 -23.21
CA TRP A 113 7.34 13.75 -21.99
C TRP A 113 6.76 14.45 -20.77
N ASP A 114 6.38 15.72 -20.88
CA ASP A 114 5.73 16.46 -19.78
C ASP A 114 4.41 15.81 -19.35
N ARG A 115 3.61 15.33 -20.31
CA ARG A 115 2.36 14.60 -20.03
C ARG A 115 2.64 13.25 -19.36
N ILE A 116 3.67 12.53 -19.80
CA ILE A 116 4.10 11.26 -19.17
C ILE A 116 4.52 11.53 -17.72
N HIS A 117 5.37 12.53 -17.46
CA HIS A 117 5.77 12.90 -16.10
C HIS A 117 4.57 13.30 -15.22
N SER A 118 3.61 14.06 -15.77
CA SER A 118 2.39 14.39 -15.05
C SER A 118 1.55 13.15 -14.71
N LEU A 119 1.46 12.18 -15.62
CA LEU A 119 0.75 10.93 -15.40
C LEU A 119 1.45 10.07 -14.34
N GLN A 120 2.76 9.91 -14.43
CA GLN A 120 3.58 9.21 -13.42
C GLN A 120 3.38 9.82 -12.04
N GLY A 121 3.45 11.15 -11.92
CA GLY A 121 3.21 11.85 -10.65
C GLY A 121 1.79 11.67 -10.10
N LYS A 122 0.77 11.54 -10.97
CA LYS A 122 -0.61 11.23 -10.54
C LYS A 122 -0.72 9.77 -10.04
N ILE A 123 -0.14 8.82 -10.78
CA ILE A 123 -0.11 7.40 -10.40
C ILE A 123 0.61 7.21 -9.06
N GLY A 124 1.76 7.86 -8.86
CA GLY A 124 2.51 7.81 -7.60
C GLY A 124 1.69 8.35 -6.42
N ARG A 125 0.99 9.48 -6.58
CA ARG A 125 0.12 10.03 -5.53
C ARG A 125 -1.06 9.12 -5.18
N GLU A 126 -1.72 8.54 -6.18
CA GLU A 126 -2.82 7.60 -5.92
C GLU A 126 -2.31 6.32 -5.27
N SER A 127 -1.12 5.83 -5.67
CA SER A 127 -0.48 4.67 -5.05
C SER A 127 -0.10 4.93 -3.60
N TYR A 128 0.44 6.12 -3.29
CA TYR A 128 0.71 6.57 -1.92
C TYR A 128 -0.58 6.58 -1.08
N ARG A 129 -1.65 7.20 -1.61
CA ARG A 129 -2.95 7.28 -0.93
C ARG A 129 -3.53 5.90 -0.66
N GLU A 130 -3.51 5.01 -1.66
CA GLU A 130 -3.99 3.63 -1.54
C GLU A 130 -3.18 2.86 -0.49
N ALA A 131 -1.84 2.93 -0.55
CA ALA A 131 -0.99 2.24 0.42
C ALA A 131 -1.22 2.76 1.86
N LEU A 132 -1.37 4.08 2.04
CA LEU A 132 -1.69 4.68 3.33
C LEU A 132 -3.06 4.22 3.86
N GLU A 133 -4.05 4.14 2.99
CA GLU A 133 -5.41 3.72 3.33
C GLU A 133 -5.47 2.23 3.74
N TRP A 134 -4.74 1.37 3.01
CA TRP A 134 -4.80 -0.08 3.19
C TRP A 134 -3.82 -0.60 4.23
N TYR A 135 -2.61 -0.05 4.25
CA TYR A 135 -1.47 -0.57 5.02
C TYR A 135 -0.93 0.44 6.05
N GLY A 136 -1.54 1.62 6.17
CA GLY A 136 -1.13 2.65 7.12
C GLY A 136 0.12 3.41 6.69
N PRO A 137 0.64 4.31 7.54
CA PRO A 137 1.74 5.21 7.20
C PRO A 137 3.10 4.52 7.07
N GLY A 138 3.22 3.27 7.52
CA GLY A 138 4.49 2.55 7.59
C GLY A 138 5.33 2.92 8.83
N PRO A 139 6.60 2.47 8.90
CA PRO A 139 7.28 1.63 7.91
C PRO A 139 6.55 0.30 7.71
N HIS A 140 6.44 -0.14 6.46
CA HIS A 140 5.82 -1.42 6.13
C HIS A 140 6.87 -2.52 6.14
N ARG A 141 6.52 -3.68 6.71
CA ARG A 141 7.34 -4.88 6.63
C ARG A 141 6.59 -6.02 5.96
N VAL A 142 7.33 -6.88 5.29
CA VAL A 142 6.82 -8.12 4.72
C VAL A 142 7.70 -9.27 5.18
N GLU A 143 7.08 -10.30 5.73
CA GLU A 143 7.74 -11.55 6.11
C GLU A 143 7.43 -12.62 5.07
N PHE A 144 8.48 -13.24 4.54
CA PHE A 144 8.39 -14.45 3.74
C PHE A 144 8.79 -15.65 4.59
N GLU A 145 7.87 -16.58 4.84
CA GLU A 145 8.22 -17.93 5.30
C GLU A 145 8.81 -18.67 4.10
N THR A 146 10.10 -18.99 4.17
CA THR A 146 10.82 -19.69 3.10
C THR A 146 11.08 -21.14 3.47
N GLU A 147 11.07 -22.01 2.46
CA GLU A 147 11.46 -23.41 2.56
C GLU A 147 12.53 -23.75 1.52
N TYR A 148 13.68 -24.23 1.97
CA TYR A 148 14.84 -24.48 1.12
C TYR A 148 15.56 -25.78 1.51
N PRO A 149 16.32 -26.40 0.59
CA PRO A 149 17.08 -27.60 0.89
C PRO A 149 18.34 -27.22 1.68
N TYR A 150 18.58 -27.92 2.79
CA TYR A 150 19.74 -27.72 3.65
C TYR A 150 20.68 -28.92 3.53
N ARG A 151 21.92 -28.66 3.08
CA ARG A 151 22.95 -29.70 2.98
C ARG A 151 23.49 -30.05 4.37
N ALA A 152 22.84 -31.02 5.01
CA ALA A 152 23.31 -31.58 6.28
C ALA A 152 24.42 -32.62 6.08
N ASP A 153 24.42 -33.30 4.92
CA ASP A 153 25.35 -34.37 4.58
C ASP A 153 26.20 -33.96 3.38
N ILE A 154 27.53 -33.98 3.55
CA ILE A 154 28.47 -33.64 2.49
C ILE A 154 28.52 -34.71 1.40
N ASP A 155 28.15 -35.95 1.73
CA ASP A 155 28.26 -37.11 0.85
C ASP A 155 27.03 -37.33 -0.04
N ASN A 156 25.93 -36.60 0.20
CA ASN A 156 24.73 -36.66 -0.64
C ASN A 156 24.76 -35.58 -1.73
N PRO A 157 25.04 -35.94 -3.00
CA PRO A 157 25.17 -34.96 -4.07
C PRO A 157 23.82 -34.45 -4.60
N ASP A 158 22.69 -35.12 -4.32
CA ASP A 158 21.38 -34.79 -4.90
C ASP A 158 20.61 -33.79 -4.02
N PRO A 159 20.51 -32.50 -4.42
CA PRO A 159 19.88 -31.46 -3.60
C PRO A 159 18.37 -31.66 -3.43
N ALA A 160 17.73 -32.44 -4.30
CA ALA A 160 16.31 -32.74 -4.19
C ALA A 160 15.98 -33.64 -2.99
N THR A 161 16.97 -34.41 -2.50
CA THR A 161 16.82 -35.31 -1.35
C THR A 161 17.27 -34.70 -0.03
N TRP A 162 17.84 -33.49 -0.06
CA TRP A 162 18.29 -32.80 1.15
C TRP A 162 17.12 -32.44 2.08
N ARG A 163 17.40 -32.40 3.38
CA ARG A 163 16.41 -32.00 4.39
C ARG A 163 15.93 -30.58 4.09
N ARG A 164 14.60 -30.40 4.07
CA ARG A 164 13.98 -29.08 3.91
C ARG A 164 14.02 -28.32 5.24
N TRP A 165 14.49 -27.09 5.22
CA TRP A 165 14.49 -26.18 6.37
C TRP A 165 13.51 -25.04 6.13
N LYS A 166 12.90 -24.55 7.21
CA LYS A 166 12.01 -23.39 7.19
C LYS A 166 12.65 -22.20 7.90
N SER A 167 12.60 -21.03 7.30
CA SER A 167 13.11 -19.79 7.90
C SER A 167 12.29 -18.59 7.43
N TYR A 168 12.55 -17.42 8.02
CA TYR A 168 11.81 -16.19 7.74
C TYR A 168 12.75 -15.14 7.16
N LEU A 169 12.40 -14.59 5.99
CA LEU A 169 13.03 -13.39 5.44
C LEU A 169 12.16 -12.20 5.78
N LEU A 170 12.72 -11.22 6.48
CA LEU A 170 12.03 -10.00 6.84
C LEU A 170 12.52 -8.85 5.96
N MET A 171 11.58 -8.23 5.26
CA MET A 171 11.82 -7.12 4.35
C MET A 171 11.18 -5.87 4.93
N GLU A 172 11.93 -4.77 5.00
CA GLU A 172 11.43 -3.44 5.33
C GLU A 172 11.36 -2.62 4.04
N MET A 173 10.19 -2.08 3.74
CA MET A 173 9.99 -1.25 2.55
C MET A 173 10.71 0.09 2.72
N ALA A 174 11.07 0.71 1.60
CA ALA A 174 11.55 2.10 1.60
C ALA A 174 10.46 3.05 2.18
N PRO A 175 10.81 4.28 2.58
CA PRO A 175 9.80 5.28 2.91
C PRO A 175 8.80 5.44 1.77
N LEU A 176 7.51 5.47 2.12
CA LEU A 176 6.43 5.46 1.13
C LEU A 176 6.47 6.70 0.24
N GLU A 177 7.04 7.80 0.72
CA GLU A 177 7.23 9.06 -0.01
C GLU A 177 8.27 8.95 -1.14
N LEU A 178 9.21 7.99 -1.04
CA LEU A 178 10.27 7.82 -2.04
C LEU A 178 9.84 6.90 -3.18
N MET A 179 9.11 5.83 -2.86
CA MET A 179 8.77 4.74 -3.79
C MET A 179 7.28 4.30 -3.69
N PRO A 180 6.31 5.23 -3.71
CA PRO A 180 4.91 4.92 -3.41
C PRO A 180 4.28 3.92 -4.39
N HIS A 181 4.62 4.00 -5.67
CA HIS A 181 4.01 3.17 -6.69
C HIS A 181 4.47 1.72 -6.60
N THR A 182 5.78 1.49 -6.54
CA THR A 182 6.36 0.16 -6.45
C THR A 182 6.02 -0.51 -5.11
N ILE A 183 6.07 0.22 -3.99
CA ILE A 183 5.69 -0.32 -2.68
C ILE A 183 4.22 -0.73 -2.68
N ASN A 184 3.32 0.13 -3.16
CA ASN A 184 1.89 -0.19 -3.21
C ASN A 184 1.62 -1.44 -4.08
N LEU A 185 2.24 -1.53 -5.26
CA LEU A 185 2.14 -2.72 -6.11
C LEU A 185 2.57 -3.99 -5.36
N PHE A 186 3.75 -3.96 -4.73
CA PHE A 186 4.28 -5.12 -4.01
C PHE A 186 3.40 -5.52 -2.82
N LEU A 187 2.98 -4.55 -2.00
CA LEU A 187 2.08 -4.81 -0.87
C LEU A 187 0.75 -5.40 -1.35
N ARG A 188 0.19 -4.93 -2.47
CA ARG A 188 -1.01 -5.53 -3.07
C ARG A 188 -0.79 -6.98 -3.50
N GLN A 189 0.36 -7.29 -4.11
CA GLN A 189 0.68 -8.68 -4.47
C GLN A 189 0.73 -9.59 -3.24
N VAL A 190 1.35 -9.13 -2.14
CA VAL A 190 1.41 -9.88 -0.88
C VAL A 190 0.02 -10.01 -0.26
N HIS A 191 -0.75 -8.92 -0.22
CA HIS A 191 -2.09 -8.87 0.34
C HIS A 191 -3.04 -9.86 -0.35
N HIS A 192 -2.92 -10.02 -1.67
CA HIS A 192 -3.67 -10.99 -2.45
C HIS A 192 -3.08 -12.42 -2.43
N GLY A 193 -2.01 -12.67 -1.67
CA GLY A 193 -1.39 -13.99 -1.55
C GLY A 193 -0.69 -14.47 -2.82
N LEU A 194 -0.34 -13.58 -3.75
CA LEU A 194 0.25 -13.95 -5.04
C LEU A 194 1.68 -14.51 -4.88
N TRP A 195 2.35 -14.17 -3.79
CA TRP A 195 3.70 -14.65 -3.47
C TRP A 195 3.74 -16.04 -2.82
N ASP A 196 2.60 -16.63 -2.47
CA ASP A 196 2.57 -17.99 -1.92
C ASP A 196 2.95 -19.03 -2.96
N GLU A 197 3.77 -20.00 -2.55
CA GLU A 197 4.35 -21.07 -3.37
C GLU A 197 5.21 -20.62 -4.55
N THR A 198 5.53 -19.32 -4.64
CA THR A 198 6.56 -18.79 -5.54
C THR A 198 7.95 -19.27 -5.13
N GLN A 199 8.96 -19.03 -5.96
CA GLN A 199 10.28 -19.62 -5.77
C GLN A 199 11.41 -18.71 -6.23
N VAL A 200 12.63 -19.05 -5.82
CA VAL A 200 13.83 -18.48 -6.43
C VAL A 200 13.89 -18.93 -7.89
N THR A 201 13.83 -17.98 -8.81
CA THR A 201 13.92 -18.18 -10.26
C THR A 201 15.35 -18.01 -10.74
N VAL A 202 16.17 -17.16 -10.12
CA VAL A 202 17.58 -16.98 -10.48
C VAL A 202 18.40 -16.82 -9.21
N ASN A 203 19.54 -17.50 -9.10
CA ASN A 203 20.51 -17.28 -8.03
C ASN A 203 21.88 -16.89 -8.59
N ALA A 204 21.96 -15.67 -9.13
CA ALA A 204 23.16 -15.11 -9.73
C ALA A 204 24.20 -14.73 -8.68
N LYS A 205 25.45 -14.44 -9.10
CA LYS A 205 26.48 -13.98 -8.15
C LYS A 205 26.12 -12.66 -7.44
N HIS A 206 25.40 -11.76 -8.13
CA HIS A 206 25.14 -10.39 -7.65
C HIS A 206 23.70 -10.18 -7.15
N VAL A 207 22.76 -11.07 -7.48
CA VAL A 207 21.35 -11.00 -7.07
C VAL A 207 20.76 -12.39 -6.85
N MET A 208 19.73 -12.47 -6.00
CA MET A 208 18.85 -13.63 -5.87
C MET A 208 17.42 -13.20 -6.22
N GLN A 209 16.87 -13.74 -7.31
CA GLN A 209 15.56 -13.37 -7.85
C GLN A 209 14.49 -14.36 -7.42
N PHE A 210 13.37 -13.83 -6.93
CA PHE A 210 12.15 -14.55 -6.62
C PHE A 210 11.09 -14.19 -7.65
N GLY A 211 10.31 -15.18 -8.06
CA GLY A 211 9.29 -14.98 -9.07
C GLY A 211 8.22 -16.07 -9.07
N PRO A 212 7.11 -15.85 -9.78
CA PRO A 212 6.16 -16.90 -10.06
C PRO A 212 6.79 -17.97 -10.95
N ARG A 213 6.11 -19.11 -11.02
CA ARG A 213 6.39 -20.11 -12.05
C ARG A 213 5.82 -19.62 -13.38
N TYR A 214 6.70 -19.58 -14.37
CA TYR A 214 6.40 -19.19 -15.74
C TYR A 214 6.08 -20.41 -16.63
N ASP A 215 6.52 -21.60 -16.22
CA ASP A 215 6.24 -22.84 -16.94
C ASP A 215 4.82 -23.32 -16.65
N GLY A 216 4.04 -23.55 -17.69
CA GLY A 216 2.72 -24.18 -17.60
C GLY A 216 2.76 -25.67 -17.24
N ASN A 217 3.87 -26.16 -16.66
CA ASN A 217 4.05 -27.57 -16.33
C ASN A 217 3.47 -27.85 -14.94
N ILE A 218 2.27 -28.45 -14.93
CA ILE A 218 1.32 -28.59 -13.81
C ILE A 218 1.72 -29.74 -12.85
N ASP A 219 3.00 -29.94 -12.59
CA ASP A 219 3.42 -31.06 -11.73
C ASP A 219 3.31 -30.68 -10.24
N ASN A 220 2.08 -30.47 -9.73
CA ASN A 220 1.70 -30.28 -8.30
C ASN A 220 1.39 -28.85 -7.81
N VAL A 221 0.58 -28.05 -8.52
CA VAL A 221 -0.15 -26.94 -7.88
C VAL A 221 -1.65 -27.13 -8.11
N THR A 222 -2.36 -27.44 -7.03
CA THR A 222 -3.83 -27.57 -6.93
C THR A 222 -4.50 -26.19 -6.93
N VAL A 223 -4.27 -25.40 -7.97
CA VAL A 223 -5.08 -24.20 -8.24
C VAL A 223 -5.80 -24.46 -9.58
N ASP A 224 -7.12 -24.40 -9.51
CA ASP A 224 -8.14 -25.06 -10.35
C ASP A 224 -8.10 -24.89 -11.88
N ASP A 225 -7.15 -24.16 -12.47
CA ASP A 225 -7.16 -23.82 -13.90
C ASP A 225 -5.96 -24.33 -14.71
N GLY A 226 -4.98 -24.98 -14.07
CA GLY A 226 -3.78 -25.50 -14.74
C GLY A 226 -2.86 -24.43 -15.32
N ARG A 227 -3.05 -23.15 -14.96
CA ARG A 227 -2.21 -22.03 -15.39
C ARG A 227 -1.10 -21.80 -14.36
N GLY A 228 0.10 -21.42 -14.83
CA GLY A 228 1.23 -21.11 -13.94
C GLY A 228 0.91 -19.91 -13.03
N SER A 229 1.61 -19.78 -11.90
CA SER A 229 1.29 -18.76 -10.89
C SER A 229 1.40 -17.32 -11.42
N PHE A 230 2.19 -17.09 -12.48
CA PHE A 230 2.28 -15.79 -13.17
C PHE A 230 0.90 -15.33 -13.69
N HIS A 231 0.05 -16.27 -14.12
CA HIS A 231 -1.27 -15.94 -14.63
C HIS A 231 -2.14 -15.23 -13.57
N HIS A 232 -1.96 -15.54 -12.29
CA HIS A 232 -2.69 -14.88 -11.21
C HIS A 232 -2.24 -13.42 -11.03
N PHE A 233 -0.94 -13.12 -11.13
CA PHE A 233 -0.43 -11.75 -11.14
C PHE A 233 -1.03 -10.96 -12.31
N HIS A 234 -1.00 -11.54 -13.50
CA HIS A 234 -1.50 -10.89 -14.71
C HIS A 234 -3.02 -10.65 -14.67
N ARG A 235 -3.80 -11.65 -14.23
CA ARG A 235 -5.27 -11.54 -14.12
C ARG A 235 -5.70 -10.44 -13.15
N MET A 236 -4.91 -10.19 -12.11
CA MET A 236 -5.15 -9.13 -11.13
C MET A 236 -4.62 -7.76 -11.59
N GLY A 237 -3.92 -7.68 -12.72
CA GLY A 237 -3.21 -6.48 -13.17
C GLY A 237 -2.09 -6.04 -12.22
N LEU A 238 -1.47 -7.01 -11.53
CA LEU A 238 -0.39 -6.79 -10.55
C LEU A 238 0.93 -7.43 -11.00
N ASP A 239 1.06 -7.74 -12.29
CA ASP A 239 2.25 -8.35 -12.87
C ASP A 239 3.38 -7.36 -13.14
N LYS A 240 3.15 -6.04 -13.11
CA LYS A 240 4.19 -5.06 -13.42
C LYS A 240 3.89 -3.66 -12.91
N VAL A 241 4.92 -2.84 -12.75
CA VAL A 241 4.80 -1.41 -12.51
C VAL A 241 4.30 -0.68 -13.76
N SER A 242 3.60 0.44 -13.56
CA SER A 242 3.13 1.31 -14.65
C SER A 242 4.25 2.19 -15.21
N TYR A 243 5.29 2.45 -14.42
CA TYR A 243 6.52 3.12 -14.81
C TYR A 243 7.68 2.66 -13.91
N GLN A 244 8.91 2.79 -14.39
CA GLN A 244 10.11 2.48 -13.63
C GLN A 244 10.36 3.57 -12.57
N GLU A 245 9.77 3.41 -11.40
CA GLU A 245 9.94 4.31 -10.26
C GLU A 245 11.34 4.12 -9.66
N TYR A 246 12.11 5.18 -9.52
CA TYR A 246 13.45 5.13 -8.93
C TYR A 246 13.73 6.41 -8.15
N ASN A 247 14.42 6.26 -7.01
CA ASN A 247 14.84 7.37 -6.18
C ASN A 247 16.34 7.26 -5.84
N PRO A 248 17.17 8.29 -6.13
CA PRO A 248 18.61 8.24 -5.84
C PRO A 248 18.94 8.18 -4.34
N ASP A 249 18.01 8.59 -3.46
CA ASP A 249 18.17 8.49 -2.00
C ASP A 249 17.89 7.07 -1.48
N TYR A 250 17.44 6.16 -2.36
CA TYR A 250 17.24 4.74 -2.05
C TYR A 250 17.85 3.83 -3.14
N PRO A 251 19.19 3.81 -3.28
CA PRO A 251 19.87 3.12 -4.37
C PRO A 251 19.93 1.60 -4.20
N HIS A 252 20.41 0.87 -5.22
CA HIS A 252 20.57 -0.59 -5.20
C HIS A 252 21.82 -1.03 -4.41
N GLU A 253 21.83 -0.79 -3.10
CA GLU A 253 22.90 -1.24 -2.22
C GLU A 253 22.82 -2.73 -1.91
N GLN A 254 23.83 -3.26 -1.22
CA GLN A 254 23.82 -4.64 -0.78
C GLN A 254 22.61 -4.89 0.14
N TYR A 255 21.88 -5.97 -0.12
CA TYR A 255 20.67 -6.42 0.58
C TYR A 255 19.43 -5.53 0.41
N THR A 256 19.46 -4.57 -0.53
CA THR A 256 18.22 -3.94 -0.98
C THR A 256 17.45 -4.86 -1.93
N ILE A 257 16.18 -4.53 -2.14
CA ILE A 257 15.24 -5.33 -2.92
C ILE A 257 14.80 -4.49 -4.11
N GLY A 258 14.92 -5.08 -5.31
CA GLY A 258 14.47 -4.46 -6.55
C GLY A 258 13.42 -5.28 -7.28
N MET A 259 12.71 -4.67 -8.24
CA MET A 259 11.85 -5.39 -9.20
C MET A 259 12.61 -5.63 -10.50
N ALA A 260 12.61 -6.87 -11.00
CA ALA A 260 13.27 -7.24 -12.24
C ALA A 260 12.41 -6.95 -13.48
N GLY A 261 13.06 -6.66 -14.61
CA GLY A 261 12.42 -6.61 -15.93
C GLY A 261 12.06 -5.21 -16.41
N ARG A 262 11.65 -5.13 -17.68
CA ARG A 262 11.25 -3.88 -18.36
C ARG A 262 9.99 -4.12 -19.21
N PRO A 263 8.80 -3.66 -18.77
CA PRO A 263 8.50 -3.04 -17.48
C PRO A 263 8.75 -3.99 -16.30
N ALA A 264 9.11 -3.46 -15.13
CA ALA A 264 9.51 -4.29 -13.99
C ALA A 264 8.33 -5.01 -13.32
N GLY A 265 8.57 -6.24 -12.88
CA GLY A 265 7.63 -7.12 -12.19
C GLY A 265 7.25 -8.40 -12.98
N PRO A 266 6.59 -9.37 -12.31
CA PRO A 266 6.34 -9.40 -10.87
C PRO A 266 7.59 -9.83 -10.10
N ASP A 267 8.62 -10.31 -10.79
CA ASP A 267 9.86 -10.79 -10.19
C ASP A 267 10.52 -9.71 -9.35
N ILE A 268 10.94 -10.09 -8.16
CA ILE A 268 11.76 -9.26 -7.26
C ILE A 268 13.13 -9.89 -7.13
N TYR A 269 14.14 -9.11 -6.79
CA TYR A 269 15.45 -9.64 -6.46
C TYR A 269 16.02 -8.99 -5.22
N ILE A 270 16.86 -9.74 -4.53
CA ILE A 270 17.67 -9.28 -3.41
C ILE A 270 19.08 -9.04 -3.93
N ASN A 271 19.57 -7.82 -3.79
CA ASN A 271 20.94 -7.46 -4.10
C ASN A 271 21.91 -8.18 -3.15
N LYS A 272 22.85 -8.97 -3.68
CA LYS A 272 23.90 -9.63 -2.90
C LYS A 272 25.19 -8.83 -2.84
N LEU A 273 25.32 -7.85 -3.72
CA LEU A 273 26.39 -6.86 -3.81
C LEU A 273 25.76 -5.47 -3.99
N ASN A 274 26.56 -4.40 -3.89
CA ASN A 274 26.09 -3.08 -4.30
C ASN A 274 25.98 -3.04 -5.83
N ASN A 275 24.76 -2.96 -6.32
CA ASN A 275 24.42 -2.97 -7.74
C ASN A 275 23.84 -1.62 -8.20
N THR A 276 24.10 -0.53 -7.48
CA THR A 276 23.62 0.84 -7.80
C THR A 276 23.92 1.23 -9.24
N VAL A 277 25.08 0.86 -9.77
CA VAL A 277 25.46 1.17 -11.16
C VAL A 277 24.78 0.24 -12.17
N MET A 278 24.59 -1.05 -11.82
CA MET A 278 24.06 -2.05 -12.77
C MET A 278 22.54 -2.02 -12.90
N HIS A 279 21.84 -1.70 -11.80
CA HIS A 279 20.38 -1.67 -11.73
C HIS A 279 19.81 -0.25 -11.53
N GLY A 280 20.67 0.76 -11.34
CA GLY A 280 20.25 2.16 -11.26
C GLY A 280 20.17 2.88 -12.62
N PRO A 281 20.04 4.22 -12.61
CA PRO A 281 20.02 5.03 -13.81
C PRO A 281 21.31 4.83 -14.61
N GLY A 282 21.20 4.67 -15.94
CA GLY A 282 22.30 4.19 -16.79
C GLY A 282 22.11 2.74 -17.26
N GLY A 283 21.32 1.95 -16.51
CA GLY A 283 20.81 0.63 -16.89
C GLY A 283 21.85 -0.48 -17.00
N GLN A 284 21.34 -1.69 -17.32
CA GLN A 284 22.15 -2.79 -17.82
C GLN A 284 22.69 -2.35 -19.18
N MET A 285 24.00 -2.34 -19.38
CA MET A 285 24.67 -1.85 -20.60
C MET A 285 24.44 -2.72 -21.86
N ASN A 286 23.28 -3.35 -21.97
CA ASN A 286 22.88 -4.09 -23.16
C ASN A 286 22.48 -3.08 -24.26
N ASP A 287 23.10 -3.23 -25.44
CA ASP A 287 22.86 -2.38 -26.60
C ASP A 287 21.38 -2.39 -26.99
N GLY A 288 20.67 -1.28 -26.72
CA GLY A 288 19.27 -1.08 -27.09
C GLY A 288 18.32 -0.75 -25.93
N GLU A 289 18.78 -0.84 -24.67
CA GLU A 289 17.96 -0.44 -23.52
C GLU A 289 17.91 1.09 -23.37
N MET A 290 16.77 1.61 -22.91
CA MET A 290 16.63 3.03 -22.60
C MET A 290 17.55 3.35 -21.44
N HIS A 291 18.70 3.98 -21.73
CA HIS A 291 19.78 4.34 -20.80
C HIS A 291 19.33 5.08 -19.52
N ASN A 292 18.09 5.58 -19.46
CA ASN A 292 17.58 6.33 -18.31
C ASN A 292 16.62 5.52 -17.42
N GLU A 293 16.30 4.28 -17.76
CA GLU A 293 15.41 3.46 -16.95
C GLU A 293 16.20 2.60 -15.95
N ALA A 294 15.97 2.87 -14.67
CA ALA A 294 16.49 2.09 -13.55
C ALA A 294 15.45 1.06 -13.09
N ASP A 295 15.90 -0.06 -12.50
CA ASP A 295 14.99 -0.96 -11.80
C ASP A 295 14.48 -0.26 -10.53
N PRO A 296 13.21 -0.45 -10.14
CA PRO A 296 12.73 0.05 -8.87
C PRO A 296 13.44 -0.61 -7.69
N CYS A 297 14.02 0.17 -6.78
CA CYS A 297 14.57 -0.29 -5.50
C CYS A 297 13.62 0.15 -4.38
N PHE A 298 12.91 -0.78 -3.75
CA PHE A 298 11.73 -0.45 -2.94
C PHE A 298 11.74 -1.05 -1.53
N GLY A 299 12.79 -1.78 -1.17
CA GLY A 299 12.91 -2.35 0.17
C GLY A 299 14.32 -2.81 0.48
N ARG A 300 14.50 -3.38 1.66
CA ARG A 300 15.76 -3.99 2.09
C ARG A 300 15.49 -5.11 3.08
N LEU A 301 16.44 -6.04 3.17
CA LEU A 301 16.42 -7.02 4.24
C LEU A 301 16.76 -6.38 5.57
N VAL A 302 16.03 -6.77 6.60
CA VAL A 302 16.30 -6.42 7.99
C VAL A 302 16.40 -7.69 8.83
N ASN A 303 17.16 -7.63 9.92
CA ASN A 303 17.27 -8.77 10.81
C ASN A 303 15.94 -8.96 11.57
N GLY A 304 15.41 -10.18 11.53
CA GLY A 304 14.40 -10.64 12.47
C GLY A 304 15.06 -11.29 13.69
N ASN A 305 14.47 -12.39 14.17
CA ASN A 305 15.04 -13.19 15.25
C ASN A 305 16.35 -13.92 14.86
N ARG A 306 16.67 -13.99 13.57
CA ARG A 306 17.91 -14.54 13.04
C ARG A 306 18.51 -13.58 12.01
N PRO A 307 19.85 -13.52 11.89
CA PRO A 307 20.50 -12.76 10.83
C PRO A 307 20.10 -13.29 9.44
N PHE A 308 19.66 -12.40 8.54
CA PHE A 308 19.32 -12.82 7.17
C PHE A 308 20.56 -13.25 6.37
N THR A 309 21.76 -12.82 6.77
CA THR A 309 23.03 -13.16 6.11
C THR A 309 23.31 -14.66 6.13
N ASP A 310 23.01 -15.32 7.25
CA ASP A 310 23.20 -16.77 7.40
C ASP A 310 22.21 -17.52 6.51
N LEU A 311 20.98 -17.01 6.41
CA LEU A 311 19.94 -17.54 5.56
C LEU A 311 20.31 -17.46 4.08
N LEU A 312 20.72 -16.28 3.60
CA LEU A 312 21.16 -16.09 2.23
C LEU A 312 22.39 -16.95 1.90
N THR A 313 23.37 -17.02 2.82
CA THR A 313 24.56 -17.88 2.64
C THR A 313 24.17 -19.35 2.48
N THR A 314 23.17 -19.80 3.24
CA THR A 314 22.69 -21.17 3.17
C THR A 314 21.93 -21.44 1.87
N MET A 315 21.09 -20.50 1.43
CA MET A 315 20.39 -20.55 0.14
C MET A 315 21.36 -20.52 -1.05
N ASP A 316 22.44 -19.75 -0.96
CA ASP A 316 23.53 -19.70 -1.96
C ASP A 316 24.33 -20.99 -2.05
N GLY A 317 24.28 -21.84 -1.02
CA GLY A 317 24.89 -23.16 -1.04
C GLY A 317 24.14 -24.21 -1.87
N VAL A 318 22.95 -23.88 -2.38
CA VAL A 318 22.18 -24.78 -3.24
C VAL A 318 22.81 -24.82 -4.64
N PRO A 319 23.19 -26.00 -5.17
CA PRO A 319 23.77 -26.14 -6.50
C PRO A 319 22.88 -25.56 -7.59
N LEU A 320 23.48 -25.12 -8.71
CA LEU A 320 22.77 -24.50 -9.83
C LEU A 320 22.77 -25.45 -11.03
N ALA A 321 21.61 -25.64 -11.65
CA ALA A 321 21.38 -26.67 -12.68
C ALA A 321 22.04 -26.36 -14.03
N ASN A 322 22.29 -25.09 -14.32
CA ASN A 322 22.78 -24.66 -15.63
C ASN A 322 23.47 -23.28 -15.60
N VAL A 323 23.86 -22.81 -16.78
CA VAL A 323 24.48 -21.49 -17.00
C VAL A 323 23.54 -20.34 -16.61
N ASP A 324 22.23 -20.56 -16.67
CA ASP A 324 21.21 -19.56 -16.34
C ASP A 324 20.99 -19.40 -14.83
N GLN A 325 21.79 -20.09 -14.00
CA GLN A 325 21.84 -19.90 -12.56
C GLN A 325 20.54 -20.27 -11.83
N TYR A 326 19.76 -21.22 -12.38
CA TYR A 326 18.61 -21.80 -11.69
C TYR A 326 19.06 -22.75 -10.57
N PRO A 327 18.50 -22.69 -9.35
CA PRO A 327 18.77 -23.69 -8.32
C PRO A 327 18.33 -25.11 -8.75
N GLU A 328 19.18 -26.12 -8.56
CA GLU A 328 18.86 -27.55 -8.83
C GLU A 328 17.70 -28.05 -7.96
N ALA A 329 17.58 -27.51 -6.75
CA ALA A 329 16.46 -27.79 -5.86
C ALA A 329 15.73 -26.50 -5.46
N LYS A 330 14.40 -26.57 -5.46
CA LYS A 330 13.52 -25.40 -5.32
C LYS A 330 13.68 -24.73 -3.96
N ILE A 331 13.94 -23.43 -3.94
CA ILE A 331 13.80 -22.57 -2.76
C ILE A 331 12.45 -21.87 -2.90
N ARG A 332 11.51 -22.11 -1.98
CA ARG A 332 10.10 -21.67 -2.10
C ARG A 332 9.74 -20.67 -1.03
N ILE A 333 8.82 -19.76 -1.37
CA ILE A 333 8.08 -18.96 -0.40
C ILE A 333 6.82 -19.75 -0.07
N LYS A 334 6.67 -20.20 1.18
CA LYS A 334 5.50 -20.93 1.67
C LYS A 334 4.35 -19.99 1.97
N SER A 335 4.67 -18.83 2.54
CA SER A 335 3.69 -17.78 2.78
C SER A 335 4.38 -16.41 2.77
N ALA A 336 3.64 -15.41 2.32
CA ALA A 336 4.01 -14.00 2.45
C ALA A 336 2.95 -13.25 3.26
N MET A 337 3.40 -12.44 4.23
CA MET A 337 2.51 -11.67 5.11
C MET A 337 3.03 -10.25 5.32
N ILE A 338 2.10 -9.28 5.39
CA ILE A 338 2.40 -7.88 5.72
C ILE A 338 2.39 -7.75 7.24
N LEU A 339 3.37 -7.03 7.78
CA LEU A 339 3.46 -6.65 9.18
C LEU A 339 3.29 -5.14 9.31
N LEU A 340 2.43 -4.75 10.24
CA LEU A 340 2.13 -3.37 10.58
C LEU A 340 2.75 -3.05 11.94
N LYS A 341 3.33 -1.86 12.03
CA LYS A 341 3.87 -1.35 13.29
C LYS A 341 2.71 -0.80 14.13
N GLU A 342 2.40 -1.42 15.27
CA GLU A 342 1.35 -0.95 16.20
C GLU A 342 1.93 0.03 17.22
N ASP A 343 3.13 -0.26 17.73
CA ASP A 343 3.93 0.60 18.61
C ASP A 343 5.42 0.45 18.29
N ASP A 344 6.32 1.05 19.09
CA ASP A 344 7.75 1.09 18.76
C ASP A 344 8.43 -0.28 18.63
N ASP A 345 7.92 -1.30 19.34
CA ASP A 345 8.52 -2.63 19.37
C ASP A 345 7.53 -3.75 18.95
N HIS A 346 6.27 -3.42 18.70
CA HIS A 346 5.22 -4.39 18.38
C HIS A 346 4.81 -4.36 16.90
N TRP A 347 4.89 -5.52 16.27
CA TRP A 347 4.47 -5.77 14.91
C TRP A 347 3.33 -6.77 14.88
N VAL A 348 2.25 -6.41 14.19
CA VAL A 348 1.07 -7.26 14.01
C VAL A 348 0.92 -7.67 12.56
N PHE A 349 0.49 -8.90 12.32
CA PHE A 349 0.19 -9.36 10.97
C PHE A 349 -1.11 -8.72 10.47
N LEU A 350 -1.06 -8.16 9.27
CA LEU A 350 -2.26 -7.77 8.56
C LEU A 350 -2.86 -9.00 7.87
N GLU A 351 -4.05 -9.40 8.29
CA GLU A 351 -4.79 -10.49 7.67
C GLU A 351 -5.13 -10.13 6.21
N ARG A 352 -5.06 -11.13 5.31
CA ARG A 352 -5.38 -10.96 3.90
C ARG A 352 -6.81 -10.49 3.71
N GLY A 353 -7.02 -9.58 2.77
CA GLY A 353 -8.33 -8.97 2.52
C GLY A 353 -8.74 -7.91 3.54
N LYS A 354 -8.00 -7.72 4.64
CA LYS A 354 -8.32 -6.71 5.67
C LYS A 354 -7.48 -5.44 5.54
N LYS A 355 -8.08 -4.30 5.91
CA LYS A 355 -7.38 -3.01 6.04
C LYS A 355 -6.70 -2.90 7.41
N TRP A 356 -5.67 -2.06 7.49
CA TRP A 356 -5.02 -1.75 8.75
C TRP A 356 -5.96 -1.06 9.76
N ASN A 357 -6.94 -0.27 9.29
CA ASN A 357 -7.93 0.41 10.13
C ASN A 357 -9.36 0.06 9.67
N GLU A 358 -10.03 -0.81 10.41
CA GLU A 358 -11.42 -1.23 10.14
C GLU A 358 -12.47 -0.15 10.48
N LYS A 359 -12.09 0.96 11.15
CA LYS A 359 -13.03 2.01 11.56
C LYS A 359 -13.60 2.77 10.37
N ASP A 360 -12.84 2.86 9.29
CA ASP A 360 -13.28 3.50 8.07
C ASP A 360 -13.96 2.45 7.18
N LYS A 361 -15.29 2.51 7.13
CA LYS A 361 -16.13 1.71 6.21
C LYS A 361 -15.90 2.14 4.76
N ILE A 362 -14.71 1.91 4.25
CA ILE A 362 -14.39 2.11 2.84
C ILE A 362 -14.59 0.78 2.13
N LEU A 363 -15.02 0.84 0.87
CA LEU A 363 -15.25 -0.32 0.02
C LEU A 363 -14.05 -1.30 0.04
N PRO A 364 -14.30 -2.62 -0.05
CA PRO A 364 -13.22 -3.59 -0.23
C PRO A 364 -12.36 -3.24 -1.46
N LEU A 365 -11.11 -3.73 -1.52
CA LEU A 365 -10.29 -3.59 -2.71
C LEU A 365 -11.15 -4.10 -3.86
N PRO A 366 -11.34 -3.33 -4.94
CA PRO A 366 -12.11 -3.82 -6.07
C PRO A 366 -11.48 -5.15 -6.49
N GLU A 367 -12.28 -6.22 -6.50
CA GLU A 367 -11.89 -7.44 -7.18
C GLU A 367 -11.82 -7.10 -8.66
N ILE A 368 -10.64 -6.73 -9.15
CA ILE A 368 -10.40 -6.50 -10.56
C ILE A 368 -10.25 -7.89 -11.19
N SER A 369 -11.36 -8.58 -11.42
CA SER A 369 -11.36 -9.70 -12.35
C SER A 369 -11.41 -9.13 -13.76
N ILE A 370 -10.28 -9.16 -14.46
CA ILE A 370 -10.30 -8.99 -15.92
C ILE A 370 -10.94 -10.27 -16.48
N GLU A 371 -12.24 -10.23 -16.74
CA GLU A 371 -12.89 -11.24 -17.60
C GLU A 371 -12.28 -11.08 -19.00
N LEU A 372 -11.31 -11.94 -19.32
CA LEU A 372 -10.68 -12.04 -20.64
C LEU A 372 -11.45 -13.01 -21.54
#